data_AF-A0AAD0HN76-F1
#
_entry.id   AF-A0AAD0HN76-F1
#
_cell.length_a   1.000
_cell.length_b   1.000
_cell.length_c   1.000
_cell.angle_alpha   90.00
_cell.angle_beta   90.00
_cell.angle_gamma   90.00
#
_symmetry.space_group_name_H-M   'P 1'
#
loop_
_entity.id
_entity.type
_entity.pdbx_description
1 polymer ?
#
loop_
_entity_poly.entity_id
_entity_poly.type
_entity_poly.pdbx_seq_one_letter_code
_entity_poly.pdbx_strand_id
1 'polypeptide(L)' 'MDINWYELIKSFYDEGSWSKERVYNTVAAGRITPEQYEQITGEQYTPPQ' A
#
# COMPACT_ATOMS: atom_id res chain seq x y z
N MET A 1 1.07 6.12 -20.33
CA MET A 1 1.40 4.84 -19.67
C MET A 1 1.03 5.03 -18.21
N ASP A 2 -0.07 4.43 -17.79
CA ASP A 2 -0.51 4.48 -16.41
C ASP A 2 0.34 3.50 -15.59
N ILE A 3 0.94 4.01 -14.51
CA ILE A 3 1.70 3.19 -13.58
C ILE A 3 0.71 2.47 -12.67
N ASN A 4 0.73 1.14 -12.66
CA ASN A 4 -0.04 0.35 -11.72
C ASN A 4 0.64 0.36 -10.34
N TRP A 5 0.32 1.37 -9.53
CA TRP A 5 0.89 1.53 -8.18
C TRP A 5 0.57 0.35 -7.27
N TYR A 6 -0.61 -0.25 -7.41
CA TYR A 6 -1.01 -1.39 -6.59
C TYR A 6 -0.08 -2.58 -6.79
N GLU A 7 0.14 -3.02 -8.03
CA GLU A 7 1.01 -4.16 -8.33
C GLU A 7 2.44 -3.90 -7.89
N LEU A 8 2.94 -2.68 -8.12
CA LEU A 8 4.29 -2.29 -7.73
C LEU A 8 4.50 -2.29 -6.20
N ILE A 9 3.54 -1.74 -5.45
CA ILE A 9 3.64 -1.71 -3.99
C ILE A 9 3.44 -3.11 -3.41
N LYS A 10 2.53 -3.91 -4.00
CA LYS A 10 2.34 -5.31 -3.64
C LYS A 10 3.63 -6.11 -3.83
N SER A 11 4.31 -5.98 -4.98
CA SER A 11 5.56 -6.70 -5.22
C SER A 11 6.63 -6.30 -4.22
N PHE A 12 6.77 -5.00 -3.91
CA PHE A 12 7.73 -4.54 -2.89
C PHE A 12 7.42 -5.06 -1.48
N TYR A 13 6.15 -5.19 -1.12
CA TYR A 13 5.73 -5.74 0.17
C TYR A 13 5.96 -7.26 0.22
N ASP A 14 5.58 -7.98 -0.83
CA ASP A 14 5.78 -9.44 -0.98
C ASP A 14 7.28 -9.80 -0.96
N GLU A 15 8.13 -8.98 -1.58
CA GLU A 15 9.59 -9.12 -1.56
C GLU A 15 10.22 -8.79 -0.20
N GLY A 16 9.45 -8.25 0.76
CA GLY A 16 9.95 -7.79 2.06
C GLY A 16 10.77 -6.50 2.00
N SER A 17 10.82 -5.84 0.83
CA SER A 17 11.51 -4.55 0.64
C SER A 17 10.78 -3.39 1.31
N TRP A 18 9.48 -3.54 1.58
CA TRP A 18 8.64 -2.52 2.18
C TRP A 18 7.94 -3.04 3.44
N SER A 19 7.92 -2.21 4.48
CA SER A 19 7.08 -2.44 5.65
C SER A 19 5.65 -1.96 5.41
N LYS A 20 4.71 -2.46 6.21
CA LYS A 20 3.32 -2.02 6.22
C LYS A 20 3.17 -0.50 6.38
N GLU A 21 3.99 0.14 7.22
CA GLU A 21 3.99 1.61 7.39
C GLU A 21 4.30 2.34 6.07
N ARG A 22 5.13 1.74 5.22
CA ARG A 22 5.46 2.31 3.91
C ARG A 22 4.30 2.19 2.94
N VAL A 23 3.60 1.05 2.94
CA VAL A 23 2.35 0.85 2.19
C VAL A 23 1.26 1.81 2.71
N TYR A 24 1.20 2.05 4.02
CA TYR A 24 0.26 2.98 4.63
C TYR A 24 0.45 4.41 4.10
N ASN A 25 1.70 4.88 4.05
CA ASN A 25 2.03 6.20 3.53
C ASN A 25 1.64 6.38 2.04
N THR A 26 1.63 5.29 1.26
CA THR A 26 1.18 5.37 -0.14
C THR A 26 -0.32 5.57 -0.31
N VAL A 27 -1.12 5.19 0.68
CA VAL A 27 -2.55 5.53 0.73
C VAL A 27 -2.70 7.04 0.93
N ALA A 28 -1.97 7.62 1.88
CA ALA A 28 -1.97 9.07 2.12
C ALA A 28 -1.45 9.87 0.89
N ALA A 29 -0.52 9.30 0.13
CA ALA A 29 -0.03 9.87 -1.12
C ALA A 29 -0.99 9.69 -2.32
N GLY A 30 -2.16 9.07 -2.12
CA GLY A 30 -3.16 8.84 -3.17
C GLY A 30 -2.71 7.87 -4.26
N ARG A 31 -1.73 6.99 -3.97
CA ARG A 31 -1.24 6.00 -4.95
C ARG A 31 -2.06 4.73 -4.94
N ILE A 32 -2.56 4.35 -3.78
CA ILE A 32 -3.44 3.20 -3.57
C ILE A 32 -4.60 3.61 -2.66
N THR A 33 -5.66 2.81 -2.64
CA THR A 33 -6.80 3.00 -1.74
C THR A 33 -6.60 2.28 -0.40
N PRO A 34 -7.37 2.65 0.65
CA PRO A 34 -7.43 1.90 1.91
C PRO A 34 -7.71 0.39 1.72
N GLU A 35 -8.63 0.05 0.81
CA GLU A 35 -8.95 -1.36 0.49
C GLU A 35 -7.75 -2.08 -0.13
N GLN A 36 -6.99 -1.39 -0.98
CA GLN A 36 -5.76 -1.96 -1.57
C GLN A 36 -4.66 -2.15 -0.52
N TYR A 37 -4.54 -1.25 0.44
CA TYR A 37 -3.65 -1.42 1.59
C TYR A 37 -4.03 -2.68 2.39
N GLU A 38 -5.32 -2.87 2.66
CA GLU A 38 -5.85 -4.07 3.33
C GLU A 38 -5.53 -5.35 2.55
N GLN A 39 -5.65 -5.33 1.22
CA GLN A 39 -5.30 -6.49 0.39
C GLN A 39 -3.80 -6.79 0.37
N ILE A 40 -2.95 -5.77 0.41
CA ILE A 40 -1.48 -5.94 0.39
C ILE A 40 -0.98 -6.42 1.75
N THR A 41 -1.44 -5.78 2.83
CA THR A 41 -0.89 -5.97 4.17
C THR A 41 -1.67 -6.97 5.03
N GLY A 42 -2.95 -7.20 4.72
CA GLY A 42 -3.88 -7.96 5.55
C GLY A 42 -4.38 -7.20 6.79
N GLU A 43 -3.99 -5.94 6.98
CA GLU A 43 -4.40 -5.11 8.11
C GLU A 43 -5.34 -3.99 7.67
N GLN A 44 -6.31 -3.66 8.53
CA GLN A 44 -7.25 -2.56 8.30
C GLN A 44 -6.50 -1.22 8.20
N TYR A 45 -6.82 -0.41 7.18
CA TYR A 45 -6.25 0.93 7.09
C TYR A 45 -6.91 1.85 8.13
N THR A 46 -6.15 2.27 9.14
CA THR A 46 -6.61 3.25 10.15
C THR A 46 -6.10 4.65 9.79
N PRO A 47 -6.93 5.59 9.32
CA PRO A 47 -6.47 6.93 8.99
C PRO A 47 -5.82 7.62 10.22
N PRO A 48 -4.82 8.50 10.01
CA PRO A 48 -4.22 9.23 11.12
C PRO A 48 -5.29 10.14 11.71
N GLN A 49 -5.46 10.10 13.03
CA GLN A 49 -6.29 11.08 13.77
C GLN A 49 -5.61 12.44 13.82
#